data_AF-B3KYD5-F1
#
_entry.id   AF-B3KYD5-F1
#
_cell.length_a   1.000
_cell.length_b   1.000
_cell.length_c   1.000
_cell.angle_alpha   90.00
_cell.angle_beta   90.00
_cell.angle_gamma   90.00
#
_symmetry.space_group_name_H-M   'P 1'
#
loop_
_entity.id
_entity.type
_entity.pdbx_description
1 polymer ?
#
loop_
_entity_poly.entity_id
_entity_poly.type
_entity_poly.pdbx_seq_one_letter_code
_entity_poly.pdbx_strand_id
1 'polypeptide(L)' 'RRGAAYVPIDPAYPQERIAFMLQDSGCPILLYHGDRPEVVYTGELVDVNDPRIEREAVTDLLTRPQPEDLAYVIYT' A
#
# COMPACT_ATOMS: atom_id res chain seq x y z
N ARG A 1 3.12 13.75 2.39
CA ARG A 1 2.39 13.05 3.49
C ARG A 1 0.99 12.63 3.02
N ARG A 2 0.81 11.79 2.00
CA ARG A 2 -0.52 11.52 1.40
C ARG A 2 -1.55 11.22 2.50
N GLY A 3 -2.72 11.86 2.50
CA GLY A 3 -3.81 11.64 3.47
C GLY A 3 -4.47 10.27 3.29
N ALA A 4 -3.64 9.23 3.19
CA ALA A 4 -4.02 7.86 2.91
C ALA A 4 -3.70 7.01 4.15
N ALA A 5 -4.54 6.01 4.40
CA ALA A 5 -4.26 4.96 5.35
C ALA A 5 -3.45 3.84 4.67
N TYR A 6 -2.66 3.10 5.44
CA TYR A 6 -1.96 1.91 4.95
C TYR A 6 -2.39 0.65 5.71
N VAL A 7 -2.33 -0.49 5.01
CA VAL A 7 -2.54 -1.83 5.57
C VAL A 7 -1.19 -2.54 5.59
N PRO A 8 -0.58 -2.79 6.76
CA PRO A 8 0.65 -3.57 6.82
C PRO A 8 0.32 -5.04 6.53
N ILE A 9 1.05 -5.63 5.59
CA ILE A 9 0.97 -7.06 5.25
C ILE A 9 2.36 -7.65 5.48
N ASP A 10 2.45 -8.70 6.31
CA ASP A 10 3.68 -9.45 6.49
C ASP A 10 3.82 -10.50 5.35
N PRO A 11 4.87 -10.46 4.53
CA PRO A 11 5.11 -11.46 3.49
C PRO A 11 5.29 -12.88 4.03
N ALA A 12 5.59 -13.05 5.33
CA ALA A 12 5.70 -14.36 5.96
C ALA A 12 4.33 -15.00 6.26
N TYR A 13 3.22 -14.28 6.06
CA TYR A 13 1.89 -14.85 6.19
C TYR A 13 1.58 -15.88 5.09
N PRO A 14 0.71 -16.87 5.38
CA PRO A 14 0.22 -17.77 4.35
C PRO A 14 -0.41 -17.00 3.19
N GLN A 15 -0.20 -17.48 1.96
CA GLN A 15 -0.67 -16.82 0.73
C GLN A 15 -2.18 -16.55 0.75
N GLU A 16 -2.97 -17.45 1.33
CA GLU A 16 -4.42 -17.29 1.51
C GLU A 16 -4.78 -16.07 2.39
N ARG A 17 -4.02 -15.83 3.48
CA ARG A 17 -4.22 -14.68 4.36
C ARG A 17 -3.86 -13.39 3.65
N ILE A 18 -2.77 -13.38 2.89
CA ILE A 18 -2.36 -12.22 2.09
C ILE A 18 -3.44 -11.90 1.05
N ALA A 19 -3.92 -12.91 0.31
CA ALA A 19 -4.98 -12.74 -0.68
C ALA A 19 -6.28 -12.20 -0.04
N PHE A 20 -6.66 -12.72 1.13
CA PHE A 20 -7.80 -12.20 1.89
C PHE A 20 -7.63 -10.72 2.25
N MET A 21 -6.48 -10.34 2.84
CA MET A 21 -6.22 -8.95 3.23
C MET A 21 -6.23 -7.99 2.02
N LEU A 22 -5.66 -8.42 0.90
CA LEU A 22 -5.67 -7.63 -0.34
C LEU A 22 -7.08 -7.45 -0.89
N GLN A 23 -7.90 -8.49 -0.88
CA GLN A 23 -9.28 -8.42 -1.36
C GLN A 23 -10.18 -7.57 -0.44
N ASP A 24 -10.05 -7.77 0.87
CA ASP A 24 -10.90 -7.10 1.88
C ASP A 24 -10.56 -5.62 2.03
N SER A 25 -9.27 -5.27 2.00
CA SER A 25 -8.83 -3.87 2.17
C SER A 25 -9.34 -2.93 1.08
N GLY A 26 -9.64 -3.45 -0.12
CA GLY A 26 -10.03 -2.64 -1.27
C GLY A 26 -8.97 -1.60 -1.68
N CYS A 27 -7.73 -1.75 -1.22
CA CYS A 27 -6.67 -0.80 -1.54
C CYS A 27 -6.45 -0.76 -3.06
N PRO A 28 -6.33 0.45 -3.67
CA PRO A 28 -6.08 0.58 -5.10
C PRO A 28 -4.60 0.44 -5.46
N ILE A 29 -3.69 0.55 -4.48
CA ILE A 29 -2.24 0.48 -4.67
C ILE A 29 -1.64 -0.48 -3.65
N LEU A 30 -0.78 -1.39 -4.12
CA LEU A 30 0.06 -2.27 -3.31
C LEU A 30 1.52 -1.86 -3.48
N LEU A 31 2.14 -1.44 -2.37
CA LEU A 31 3.57 -1.17 -2.29
C LEU A 31 4.31 -2.44 -1.90
N TYR A 32 5.39 -2.78 -2.61
CA TYR A 32 6.24 -3.92 -2.27
C TYR A 32 7.72 -3.55 -2.41
N HIS A 33 8.58 -4.35 -1.78
CA HIS A 33 10.03 -4.21 -1.83
C HIS A 33 10.66 -5.58 -2.12
N GLY A 34 11.59 -5.62 -3.07
CA GLY A 34 12.29 -6.85 -3.46
C GLY A 34 11.54 -7.59 -4.56
N ASP A 35 11.37 -8.90 -4.41
CA ASP A 35 10.71 -9.71 -5.42
C ASP A 35 9.23 -9.34 -5.56
N ARG A 36 8.76 -9.35 -6.81
CA ARG A 36 7.35 -9.08 -7.11
C ARG A 36 6.49 -10.15 -6.42
N PRO A 37 5.50 -9.77 -5.61
CA PRO A 37 4.69 -10.73 -4.89
C PRO A 37 3.86 -11.57 -5.86
N GLU A 38 3.84 -12.89 -5.66
CA GLU A 38 3.01 -13.84 -6.42
C GLU A 38 1.57 -13.83 -5.89
N VAL A 39 0.86 -12.72 -6.13
CA VAL A 39 -0.53 -12.51 -5.69
C VAL A 39 -1.41 -12.07 -6.85
N VAL A 40 -2.67 -12.51 -6.83
CA VAL A 40 -3.69 -11.96 -7.73
C VAL A 40 -4.17 -10.65 -7.12
N TYR A 41 -3.71 -9.53 -7.69
CA TYR A 41 -4.07 -8.19 -7.26
C TYR A 41 -4.48 -7.35 -8.47
N THR A 42 -5.66 -6.72 -8.38
CA THR A 42 -6.26 -5.95 -9.48
C THR A 42 -5.88 -4.48 -9.45
N GLY A 43 -5.30 -4.00 -8.34
CA GLY A 43 -4.80 -2.63 -8.20
C GLY A 43 -3.41 -2.44 -8.81
N GLU A 44 -2.85 -1.25 -8.59
CA GLU A 44 -1.51 -0.89 -9.04
C GLU A 44 -0.45 -1.52 -8.12
N LEU A 45 0.50 -2.28 -8.70
CA LEU A 45 1.67 -2.75 -7.97
C LEU A 45 2.82 -1.76 -8.19
N VAL A 46 3.38 -1.25 -7.09
CA VAL A 46 4.49 -0.30 -7.11
C VAL A 46 5.66 -0.87 -6.33
N ASP A 47 6.80 -1.05 -7.00
CA ASP A 47 8.07 -1.34 -6.35
C ASP A 47 8.60 -0.05 -5.71
N VAL A 48 8.81 -0.07 -4.40
CA VAL A 48 9.34 1.10 -3.67
C VAL A 48 10.77 1.47 -4.10
N ASN A 49 11.50 0.54 -4.74
CA ASN A 49 12.84 0.77 -5.27
C ASN A 49 12.85 1.23 -6.73
N ASP A 50 11.69 1.49 -7.33
CA ASP A 50 11.64 1.96 -8.72
C ASP A 50 12.34 3.33 -8.84
N PRO A 51 13.43 3.44 -9.63
CA PRO A 51 14.21 4.68 -9.75
C PRO A 51 13.43 5.83 -10.40
N ARG A 52 12.22 5.58 -10.92
CA ARG A 52 11.30 6.63 -11.39
C ARG A 52 10.69 7.40 -10.22
N ILE A 53 10.49 6.78 -9.06
CA ILE A 53 9.90 7.42 -7.87
C ILE A 53 10.78 8.58 -7.39
N GLU A 54 12.11 8.41 -7.40
CA GLU A 54 13.05 9.45 -7.00
C GLU A 54 13.06 10.67 -7.93
N ARG A 55 12.63 10.49 -9.19
CA ARG A 55 12.58 11.56 -10.20
C ARG A 55 11.27 12.35 -10.16
N GLU A 56 10.27 11.87 -9.44
CA GLU A 56 9.00 12.57 -9.27
C GLU A 56 9.17 13.83 -8.41
N ALA A 57 8.55 14.92 -8.84
CA ALA A 57 8.61 16.18 -8.09
C ALA A 57 7.86 16.03 -6.76
N VAL A 58 8.56 16.31 -5.65
CA VAL A 58 7.92 16.38 -4.33
C VAL A 58 7.08 17.65 -4.28
N THR A 59 5.78 17.48 -4.43
CA THR A 59 4.79 18.57 -4.25
C THR A 59 4.13 18.44 -2.89
N ASP A 60 3.83 19.59 -2.29
CA ASP A 60 2.97 19.61 -1.11
C ASP A 60 1.60 19.06 -1.46
N LEU A 61 0.99 18.38 -0.49
CA LEU A 61 -0.35 17.90 -0.68
C LEU A 61 -1.32 19.06 -0.75
N LEU A 62 -2.25 18.96 -1.70
CA LEU A 62 -3.37 19.87 -1.83
C LEU A 62 -4.33 19.79 -0.63
N THR A 63 -4.32 18.67 0.11
CA THR A 63 -5.22 18.42 1.24
C THR A 63 -4.44 18.06 2.51
N ARG A 64 -4.88 18.61 3.65
CA ARG A 64 -4.35 18.26 4.97
C ARG A 64 -5.27 17.21 5.63
N PRO A 65 -4.72 16.11 6.16
CA PRO A 65 -5.51 15.13 6.91
C PRO A 65 -6.06 15.74 8.19
N GLN A 66 -7.26 15.31 8.58
CA GLN A 66 -7.93 15.66 9.85
C GLN A 66 -7.67 14.58 10.92
N PRO A 67 -7.83 14.89 12.21
CA PRO A 67 -7.64 13.92 13.30
C PRO A 67 -8.52 12.67 13.19
N GLU A 68 -9.66 12.77 12.52
CA GLU A 68 -10.63 11.69 12.34
C GLU A 68 -10.31 10.80 11.12
N ASP A 69 -9.35 11.19 10.27
CA ASP A 69 -8.95 10.40 9.10
C ASP A 69 -8.21 9.12 9.53
N LEU A 70 -8.45 8.04 8.79
CA LEU A 70 -7.77 6.77 9.02
C LEU A 70 -6.25 6.91 8.80
N ALA A 71 -5.47 6.45 9.77
CA ALA A 71 -4.02 6.36 9.65
C ALA A 71 -3.56 4.97 9.17
N TYR A 72 -4.16 3.90 9.71
CA TYR A 72 -3.85 2.52 9.35
C TYR A 72 -5.01 1.57 9.68
N VAL A 73 -5.01 0.39 9.06
CA VAL A 73 -5.92 -0.72 9.39
C VAL A 73 -5.08 -1.97 9.64
N ILE A 74 -5.29 -2.64 10.77
CA ILE A 74 -4.59 -3.89 11.15
C ILE A 74 -5.61 -5.01 11.22
N TYR A 75 -5.24 -6.16 10.66
CA TYR A 75 -6.05 -7.38 10.69
C TYR A 75 -5.63 -8.28 11.84
N THR A 76 -6.61 -8.74 12.62
CA THR A 76 -6.45 -9.74 13.70
C THR A 76 -6.52 -11.15 13.14
#